data_AF-A0A554G2Q4-F1
#
_entry.id   AF-A0A554G2Q4-F1
#
_cell.length_a   1.000
_cell.length_b   1.000
_cell.length_c   1.000
_cell.angle_alpha   90.00
_cell.angle_beta   90.00
_cell.angle_gamma   90.00
#
_symmetry.space_group_name_H-M   'P 1'
#
loop_
_entity.id
_entity.type
_entity.pdbx_description
1 polymer ?
#
loop_
_entity_poly.entity_id
_entity_poly.type
_entity_poly.pdbx_seq_one_letter_code
_entity_poly.pdbx_strand_id
1 'polypeptide(L)'
;MNRFLRISAVLLAGVSMLGLGCEGAGSRDPLNALEAGAQVAVAPELAEVKQRAVGDTVLRCTEPRDGSYLEVVQTATGYEAATVREAYDPWDCRCTYEQRVVLGQYTQCNRSTVDPRILNCFRIEPNGTTGKVVLSTTRVQRTQMVIGGTQTVSYTDLSIAAINQDPGHTPRQDFNYSMDDCE
;
A
#
# COMPACT_ATOMS: atom_id res chain seq x y z
N MET A 1 -47.53 60.40 20.90
CA MET A 1 -47.45 59.28 19.93
C MET A 1 -45.99 59.10 19.52
N ASN A 2 -45.46 57.88 19.69
CA ASN A 2 -44.37 57.19 18.96
C ASN A 2 -43.25 58.03 18.31
N ARG A 3 -41.96 57.69 18.35
CA ARG A 3 -41.15 56.58 18.84
C ARG A 3 -39.71 57.11 18.77
N PHE A 4 -38.88 56.92 19.80
CA PHE A 4 -37.44 57.18 19.69
C PHE A 4 -36.79 56.08 18.83
N LEU A 5 -35.87 56.53 17.96
CA LEU A 5 -35.21 55.77 16.91
C LEU A 5 -33.69 55.77 17.20
N ARG A 6 -33.07 54.60 17.01
CA ARG A 6 -31.62 54.33 16.82
C ARG A 6 -30.79 54.42 18.12
N ILE A 7 -29.85 53.52 18.40
CA ILE A 7 -28.72 53.01 17.60
C ILE A 7 -28.28 51.64 18.18
N SER A 8 -27.71 50.78 17.33
CA SER A 8 -26.76 49.66 17.59
C SER A 8 -27.28 48.35 16.97
N ALA A 9 -26.52 47.54 16.23
CA ALA A 9 -25.22 47.67 15.59
C ALA A 9 -25.22 46.60 14.48
N VAL A 10 -24.74 46.95 13.29
CA VAL A 10 -24.43 45.99 12.22
C VAL A 10 -23.07 45.38 12.57
N LEU A 11 -22.98 44.07 12.73
CA LEU A 11 -21.72 43.33 12.62
C LEU A 11 -21.87 42.26 11.55
N LEU A 12 -20.92 42.37 10.62
CA LEU A 12 -20.79 41.65 9.37
C LEU A 12 -20.56 40.15 9.61
N ALA A 13 -21.07 39.38 8.66
CA ALA A 13 -20.80 37.96 8.49
C ALA A 13 -19.31 37.64 8.64
N GLY A 14 -18.97 36.93 9.70
CA GLY A 14 -17.73 36.17 9.75
C GLY A 14 -17.86 35.01 8.76
N VAL A 15 -17.05 35.06 7.70
CA VAL A 15 -16.83 33.91 6.83
C VAL A 15 -16.18 32.86 7.71
N SER A 16 -16.94 31.82 8.06
CA SER A 16 -16.42 30.59 8.63
C SER A 16 -15.37 30.07 7.67
N MET A 17 -14.10 30.21 8.02
CA MET A 17 -13.09 29.33 7.46
C MET A 17 -13.56 27.92 7.80
N LEU A 18 -13.81 27.12 6.77
CA LEU A 18 -13.92 25.68 6.84
C LEU A 18 -12.57 25.15 7.34
N GLY A 19 -12.32 25.30 8.63
CA GLY A 19 -11.53 24.34 9.36
C GLY A 19 -12.37 23.08 9.39
N LEU A 20 -12.15 22.17 8.45
CA LEU A 20 -12.43 20.75 8.65
C LEU A 20 -11.45 20.23 9.71
N GLY A 21 -11.58 20.80 10.92
CA GLY A 21 -11.01 20.28 12.12
C GLY A 21 -11.80 19.03 12.46
N CYS A 22 -11.06 17.96 12.68
CA CYS A 22 -11.51 16.74 13.31
C CYS A 22 -12.25 17.09 14.61
N GLU A 23 -13.58 17.30 14.54
CA GLU A 23 -14.40 17.45 15.73
C GLU A 23 -14.45 16.07 16.39
N GLY A 24 -13.66 15.95 17.45
CA GLY A 24 -13.70 14.80 18.33
C GLY A 24 -15.14 14.55 18.76
N ALA A 25 -15.64 13.36 18.43
CA ALA A 25 -16.80 12.78 19.10
C ALA A 25 -16.63 13.01 20.60
N GLY A 26 -17.60 13.73 21.17
CA GLY A 26 -17.45 14.52 22.38
C GLY A 26 -16.69 13.84 23.50
N SER A 27 -15.89 14.65 24.19
CA SER A 27 -15.44 14.45 25.56
C SER A 27 -16.60 13.98 26.44
N ARG A 28 -16.79 12.67 26.55
CA ARG A 28 -17.42 12.06 27.72
C ARG A 28 -16.32 11.96 28.76
N ASP A 29 -16.27 12.98 29.60
CA ASP A 29 -15.50 13.03 30.83
C ASP A 29 -15.61 11.67 31.57
N PRO A 30 -14.52 10.90 31.70
CA PRO A 30 -14.56 9.54 32.23
C PRO A 30 -14.96 9.47 33.71
N LEU A 31 -15.04 10.61 34.43
CA LEU A 31 -15.49 10.62 35.81
C LEU A 31 -17.02 10.47 35.98
N ASN A 32 -17.84 10.84 34.99
CA ASN A 32 -19.30 10.70 35.08
C ASN A 32 -19.81 9.30 34.70
N ALA A 33 -18.95 8.41 34.17
CA ALA A 33 -19.33 7.04 33.80
C ALA A 33 -19.22 6.03 34.96
N LEU A 34 -18.54 6.39 36.05
CA LEU A 34 -18.35 5.52 37.23
C LEU A 34 -19.57 5.53 38.18
N GLU A 35 -20.36 6.59 38.22
CA GLU A 35 -21.54 6.68 39.10
C GLU A 35 -22.80 5.96 38.58
N ALA A 36 -22.78 5.45 37.34
CA ALA A 36 -23.94 4.79 36.73
C ALA A 36 -23.89 3.25 36.72
N GLY A 37 -22.91 2.63 37.39
CA GLY A 37 -22.82 1.16 37.47
C GLY A 37 -22.64 0.48 36.10
N ALA A 38 -21.91 1.11 35.20
CA ALA A 38 -21.74 0.65 33.83
C ALA A 38 -20.95 -0.67 33.75
N GLN A 39 -21.56 -1.71 33.18
CA GLN A 39 -20.82 -2.66 32.37
C GLN A 39 -20.53 -1.97 31.04
N VAL A 40 -19.37 -1.32 30.95
CA VAL A 40 -18.82 -0.89 29.65
C VAL A 40 -18.35 -2.16 28.95
N ALA A 41 -19.24 -2.73 28.14
CA ALA A 41 -18.85 -3.72 27.15
C ALA A 41 -17.97 -3.00 26.11
N VAL A 42 -16.66 -3.02 26.34
CA VAL A 42 -15.67 -2.76 25.29
C VAL A 42 -15.78 -3.93 24.33
N ALA A 43 -16.38 -3.70 23.16
CA ALA A 43 -16.45 -4.67 22.08
C ALA A 43 -16.16 -3.97 20.76
N PRO A 44 -15.53 -4.65 19.80
CA PRO A 44 -14.25 -5.36 19.86
C PRO A 44 -13.18 -4.53 19.08
N GLU A 45 -11.95 -5.02 19.02
CA GLU A 45 -10.90 -4.51 18.12
C GLU A 45 -11.45 -4.21 16.72
N LEU A 46 -11.15 -3.01 16.21
CA LEU A 46 -11.44 -2.61 14.83
C LEU A 46 -10.76 -3.62 13.90
N ALA A 47 -11.56 -4.40 13.18
CA ALA A 47 -11.08 -5.48 12.34
C ALA A 47 -10.31 -4.90 11.14
N GLU A 48 -9.01 -5.10 11.13
CA GLU A 48 -8.14 -4.91 9.97
C GLU A 48 -8.61 -5.82 8.83
N VAL A 49 -9.12 -5.25 7.73
CA VAL A 49 -9.55 -6.02 6.55
C VAL A 49 -8.32 -6.40 5.73
N LYS A 50 -7.85 -7.65 5.90
CA LYS A 50 -6.72 -8.20 5.14
C LYS A 50 -7.18 -8.72 3.78
N GLN A 51 -6.91 -7.97 2.72
CA GLN A 51 -7.14 -8.42 1.34
C GLN A 51 -5.94 -9.23 0.81
N ARG A 52 -5.50 -10.24 1.57
CA ARG A 52 -4.38 -11.08 1.14
C ARG A 52 -4.85 -12.04 0.05
N ALA A 53 -4.05 -12.21 -1.00
CA ALA A 53 -4.32 -13.24 -1.97
C ALA A 53 -4.16 -14.63 -1.34
N VAL A 54 -5.03 -15.56 -1.74
CA VAL A 54 -5.01 -16.95 -1.25
C VAL A 54 -4.01 -17.74 -2.10
N GLY A 55 -2.89 -18.13 -1.51
CA GLY A 55 -1.83 -18.86 -2.21
C GLY A 55 -0.50 -18.88 -1.47
N ASP A 56 0.47 -19.61 -2.02
CA ASP A 56 1.83 -19.65 -1.50
C ASP A 56 2.62 -18.44 -2.02
N THR A 57 3.21 -17.65 -1.14
CA THR A 57 4.09 -16.53 -1.54
C THR A 57 5.39 -17.10 -2.12
N VAL A 58 5.73 -16.67 -3.34
CA VAL A 58 6.91 -17.16 -4.08
C VAL A 58 7.99 -16.11 -4.25
N LEU A 59 7.63 -14.85 -4.07
CA LEU A 59 8.53 -13.73 -3.90
C LEU A 59 7.81 -12.69 -3.03
N ARG A 60 8.49 -12.13 -2.04
CA ARG A 60 8.05 -10.95 -1.32
C ARG A 60 9.21 -9.98 -1.18
N CYS A 61 9.01 -8.73 -1.58
CA CYS A 61 9.98 -7.66 -1.36
C CYS A 61 9.32 -6.52 -0.59
N THR A 62 9.87 -6.19 0.58
CA THR A 62 9.29 -5.19 1.50
C THR A 62 10.07 -3.88 1.41
N GLU A 63 9.39 -2.75 1.26
CA GLU A 63 9.99 -1.42 1.38
C GLU A 63 10.17 -1.09 2.88
N PRO A 64 11.40 -0.92 3.38
CA PRO A 64 11.66 -0.74 4.80
C PRO A 64 11.13 0.61 5.35
N ARG A 65 10.83 1.58 4.49
CA ARG A 65 10.39 2.93 4.91
C ARG A 65 8.93 2.99 5.35
N ASP A 66 8.06 2.28 4.64
CA ASP A 66 6.61 2.36 4.84
C ASP A 66 5.95 0.99 5.04
N GLY A 67 6.73 -0.10 4.98
CA GLY A 67 6.24 -1.46 5.15
C GLY A 67 5.40 -1.96 3.98
N SER A 68 5.25 -1.17 2.91
CA SER A 68 4.62 -1.63 1.68
C SER A 68 5.45 -2.75 1.06
N TYR A 69 4.82 -3.64 0.32
CA TYR A 69 5.53 -4.77 -0.27
C TYR A 69 4.99 -5.13 -1.65
N LEU A 70 5.87 -5.63 -2.50
CA LEU A 70 5.49 -6.37 -3.70
C LEU A 70 5.50 -7.85 -3.33
N GLU A 71 4.45 -8.57 -3.71
CA GLU A 71 4.45 -10.02 -3.62
C GLU A 71 4.04 -10.66 -4.95
N VAL A 72 4.62 -11.82 -5.20
CA VAL A 72 4.16 -12.78 -6.19
C VAL A 72 3.65 -13.99 -5.42
N VAL A 73 2.41 -14.39 -5.68
CA VAL A 73 1.77 -15.53 -5.04
C VAL A 73 1.41 -16.57 -6.09
N GLN A 74 1.58 -17.85 -5.75
CA GLN A 74 1.09 -18.96 -6.54
C GLN A 74 -0.35 -19.24 -6.14
N THR A 75 -1.27 -19.13 -7.10
CA THR A 75 -2.71 -19.36 -6.93
C THR A 75 -3.09 -20.72 -7.51
N ALA A 76 -4.36 -21.12 -7.34
CA ALA A 76 -4.86 -22.37 -7.91
C ALA A 76 -4.77 -22.44 -9.45
N THR A 77 -4.73 -21.30 -10.14
CA THR A 77 -4.77 -21.21 -11.61
C THR A 77 -3.48 -20.67 -12.22
N GLY A 78 -2.46 -20.35 -11.41
CA GLY A 78 -1.20 -19.79 -11.89
C GLY A 78 -0.53 -18.94 -10.82
N TYR A 79 -0.21 -17.70 -11.18
CA TYR A 79 0.48 -16.74 -10.33
C TYR A 79 -0.15 -15.36 -10.43
N GLU A 80 -0.11 -14.61 -9.34
CA GLU A 80 -0.52 -13.21 -9.29
C GLU A 80 0.59 -12.37 -8.68
N ALA A 81 0.89 -11.23 -9.29
CA ALA A 81 1.78 -10.23 -8.71
C ALA A 81 0.98 -9.00 -8.31
N ALA A 82 1.26 -8.47 -7.13
CA ALA A 82 0.60 -7.29 -6.62
C ALA A 82 1.53 -6.46 -5.75
N THR A 83 1.25 -5.16 -5.66
CA THR A 83 1.75 -4.33 -4.57
C THR A 83 0.70 -4.23 -3.48
N VAL A 84 1.14 -4.23 -2.23
CA VAL A 84 0.31 -4.07 -1.04
C VAL A 84 0.89 -2.94 -0.22
N ARG A 85 0.04 -2.00 0.19
CA ARG A 85 0.41 -0.87 1.02
C ARG A 85 -0.71 -0.54 1.99
N GLU A 86 -0.38 0.08 3.11
CA GLU A 86 -1.40 0.68 3.95
C GLU A 86 -1.98 1.93 3.27
N ALA A 87 -3.30 2.03 3.25
CA ALA A 87 -4.03 3.18 2.77
C ALA A 87 -5.00 3.69 3.84
N TYR A 88 -5.14 5.01 3.91
CA TYR A 88 -6.08 5.67 4.79
C TYR A 88 -7.49 5.68 4.20
N ASP A 89 -8.51 5.37 5.00
CA ASP A 89 -9.91 5.52 4.58
C ASP A 89 -10.37 6.98 4.78
N PRO A 90 -10.67 7.73 3.70
CA PRO A 90 -11.14 9.10 3.83
C PRO A 90 -12.56 9.23 4.44
N TRP A 91 -13.33 8.14 4.51
CA TRP A 91 -14.69 8.13 5.06
C TRP A 91 -14.72 7.67 6.52
N ASP A 92 -13.74 6.86 6.94
CA ASP A 92 -13.53 6.46 8.32
C ASP A 92 -12.17 6.95 8.81
N CYS A 93 -12.16 8.16 9.38
CA CYS A 93 -10.94 8.89 9.76
C CYS A 93 -10.06 8.23 10.84
N ARG A 94 -10.36 6.99 11.24
CA ARG A 94 -9.65 6.21 12.26
C ARG A 94 -9.08 4.91 11.73
N CYS A 95 -9.35 4.54 10.47
CA CYS A 95 -9.02 3.23 9.94
C CYS A 95 -8.02 3.31 8.78
N THR A 96 -6.95 2.53 8.88
CA THR A 96 -6.08 2.16 7.75
C THR A 96 -6.47 0.76 7.28
N TYR A 97 -6.31 0.49 5.98
CA TYR A 97 -6.54 -0.82 5.39
C TYR A 97 -5.38 -1.20 4.46
N GLU A 98 -5.16 -2.49 4.26
CA GLU A 98 -4.22 -2.97 3.24
C GLU A 98 -4.85 -2.78 1.85
N GLN A 99 -4.35 -1.80 1.10
CA GLN A 99 -4.67 -1.62 -0.30
C GLN A 99 -3.77 -2.54 -1.15
N ARG A 100 -4.40 -3.53 -1.79
CA ARG A 100 -3.76 -4.39 -2.78
C ARG A 100 -4.03 -3.87 -4.19
N VAL A 101 -2.97 -3.74 -5.00
CA VAL A 101 -3.04 -3.40 -6.42
C VAL A 101 -2.41 -4.51 -7.24
N VAL A 102 -3.23 -5.24 -8.01
CA VAL A 102 -2.77 -6.31 -8.89
C VAL A 102 -2.01 -5.72 -10.07
N LEU A 103 -0.75 -6.13 -10.21
CA LEU A 103 0.13 -5.74 -11.32
C LEU A 103 -0.14 -6.62 -12.55
N GLY A 104 -0.42 -7.90 -12.33
CA GLY A 104 -0.73 -8.85 -13.40
C GLY A 104 -0.99 -10.26 -12.88
N GLN A 105 -1.57 -11.07 -13.76
CA GLN A 105 -1.80 -12.50 -13.56
C GLN A 105 -1.08 -13.30 -14.63
N TYR A 106 -0.45 -14.39 -14.23
CA TYR A 106 0.47 -15.19 -15.05
C TYR A 106 0.09 -16.66 -14.96
N THR A 107 0.29 -17.39 -16.05
CA THR A 107 0.02 -18.83 -16.09
C THR A 107 1.21 -19.61 -15.53
N GLN A 108 2.42 -19.10 -15.75
CA GLN A 108 3.67 -19.77 -15.36
C GLN A 108 4.70 -18.76 -14.87
N CYS A 109 5.49 -19.17 -13.89
CA CYS A 109 6.69 -18.47 -13.43
C CYS A 109 7.86 -19.44 -13.41
N ASN A 110 8.92 -19.13 -14.17
CA ASN A 110 10.17 -19.87 -14.15
C ASN A 110 11.09 -19.23 -13.11
N ARG A 111 11.50 -20.00 -12.11
CA ARG A 111 12.44 -19.57 -11.07
C ARG A 111 13.85 -20.04 -11.43
N SER A 112 14.84 -19.19 -11.20
CA SER A 112 16.24 -19.55 -11.35
C SER A 112 16.63 -20.58 -10.29
N THR A 113 17.49 -21.51 -10.67
CA THR A 113 18.07 -22.50 -9.75
C THR A 113 19.19 -21.92 -8.91
N VAL A 114 19.73 -20.76 -9.28
CA VAL A 114 20.85 -20.10 -8.59
C VAL A 114 20.36 -19.16 -7.49
N ASP A 115 19.23 -18.48 -7.72
CA ASP A 115 18.57 -17.64 -6.73
C ASP A 115 17.06 -17.67 -6.98
N PRO A 116 16.24 -18.20 -6.05
CA PRO A 116 14.80 -18.34 -6.23
C PRO A 116 14.07 -17.01 -6.41
N ARG A 117 14.67 -15.89 -5.98
CA ARG A 117 14.11 -14.53 -6.15
C ARG A 117 14.18 -14.05 -7.60
N ILE A 118 15.00 -14.70 -8.43
CA ILE A 118 15.10 -14.45 -9.87
C ILE A 118 14.08 -15.32 -10.59
N LEU A 119 12.94 -14.71 -10.89
CA LEU A 119 11.80 -15.26 -11.57
C LEU A 119 11.42 -14.49 -12.84
N ASN A 120 10.91 -15.24 -13.81
CA ASN A 120 10.27 -14.74 -15.03
C ASN A 120 8.88 -15.36 -15.15
N CYS A 121 7.86 -14.53 -14.98
CA CYS A 121 6.46 -14.91 -15.09
C CYS A 121 5.87 -14.43 -16.41
N PHE A 122 5.04 -15.27 -17.02
CA PHE A 122 4.36 -14.97 -18.27
C PHE A 122 2.98 -15.62 -18.35
N ARG A 123 2.10 -15.01 -19.14
CA ARG A 123 0.82 -15.62 -19.51
C ARG A 123 1.02 -16.58 -20.67
N ILE A 124 0.39 -17.75 -20.63
CA ILE A 124 0.33 -18.66 -21.79
C ILE A 124 -1.04 -18.46 -22.43
N GLU A 125 -1.06 -18.12 -23.72
CA GLU A 125 -2.30 -17.97 -24.47
C GLU A 125 -2.94 -19.35 -24.75
N PRO A 126 -4.26 -19.43 -25.01
CA PRO A 126 -4.94 -20.71 -25.23
C PRO A 126 -4.38 -21.56 -26.38
N ASN A 127 -3.66 -20.93 -27.31
CA ASN A 127 -2.95 -21.58 -28.41
C ASN A 127 -1.59 -22.19 -28.00
N GLY A 128 -1.19 -22.07 -26.73
CA GLY A 128 0.09 -22.54 -26.20
C GLY A 128 1.27 -21.58 -26.38
N THR A 129 1.07 -20.41 -26.99
CA THR A 129 2.14 -19.41 -27.16
C THR A 129 2.32 -18.56 -25.91
N THR A 130 3.55 -18.09 -25.68
CA THR A 130 3.83 -17.12 -24.61
C THR A 130 3.18 -15.77 -24.97
N GLY A 131 2.23 -15.35 -24.15
CA GLY A 131 1.52 -14.09 -24.27
C GLY A 131 2.31 -12.88 -23.77
N LYS A 132 1.66 -11.71 -23.85
CA LYS A 132 2.29 -10.38 -23.70
C LYS A 132 2.54 -9.89 -22.26
N VAL A 133 1.86 -10.47 -21.26
CA VAL A 133 2.01 -10.05 -19.86
C VAL A 133 3.24 -10.72 -19.29
N VAL A 134 4.22 -9.93 -18.85
CA VAL A 134 5.51 -10.42 -18.36
C VAL A 134 5.87 -9.73 -17.05
N LEU A 135 6.27 -10.51 -16.05
CA LEU A 135 7.00 -10.00 -14.89
C LEU A 135 8.38 -10.63 -14.91
N SER A 136 9.40 -9.78 -14.85
CA SER A 136 10.79 -10.20 -14.87
C SER A 136 11.52 -9.59 -13.70
N THR A 137 12.30 -10.41 -13.01
CA THR A 137 13.15 -9.96 -11.92
C THR A 137 14.61 -10.20 -12.28
N THR A 138 15.48 -9.28 -11.92
CA THR A 138 16.90 -9.30 -12.29
C THR A 138 17.75 -8.85 -11.11
N ARG A 139 18.78 -9.61 -10.78
CA ARG A 139 19.79 -9.22 -9.79
C ARG A 139 20.72 -8.20 -10.43
N VAL A 140 20.88 -7.05 -9.80
CA VAL A 140 21.78 -5.98 -10.24
C VAL A 140 22.82 -5.73 -9.16
N GLN A 141 24.09 -6.03 -9.44
CA GLN A 141 25.18 -5.76 -8.53
C GLN A 141 25.88 -4.46 -8.93
N ARG A 142 25.96 -3.50 -8.00
CA ARG A 142 26.58 -2.19 -8.22
C ARG A 142 27.75 -2.03 -7.27
N THR A 143 28.91 -1.67 -7.82
CA THR A 143 30.12 -1.41 -7.05
C THR A 143 30.49 0.05 -7.23
N GLN A 144 30.60 0.80 -6.14
CA GLN A 144 30.97 2.21 -6.15
C GLN A 144 32.27 2.41 -5.39
N MET A 145 33.19 3.17 -5.98
CA MET A 145 34.38 3.67 -5.31
C MET A 145 34.09 5.06 -4.74
N VAL A 146 34.32 5.25 -3.44
CA VAL A 146 34.19 6.57 -2.82
C VAL A 146 35.39 7.44 -3.20
N ILE A 147 35.15 8.55 -3.91
CA ILE A 147 36.22 9.49 -4.27
C ILE A 147 36.83 10.07 -2.98
N GLY A 148 38.11 9.81 -2.76
CA GLY A 148 38.87 10.25 -1.57
C GLY A 148 38.99 9.22 -0.45
N GLY A 149 38.45 8.00 -0.61
CA GLY A 149 38.62 6.89 0.33
C GLY A 149 39.19 5.63 -0.35
N THR A 150 39.70 4.68 0.44
CA THR A 150 40.11 3.33 -0.03
C THR A 150 38.96 2.32 0.01
N GLN A 151 37.76 2.76 0.39
CA GLN A 151 36.61 1.88 0.58
C GLN A 151 35.81 1.73 -0.72
N THR A 152 35.58 0.48 -1.10
CA THR A 152 34.67 0.08 -2.16
C THR A 152 33.39 -0.40 -1.50
N VAL A 153 32.24 0.15 -1.89
CA VAL A 153 30.94 -0.31 -1.40
C VAL A 153 30.20 -1.02 -2.52
N SER A 154 29.78 -2.25 -2.24
CA SER A 154 29.00 -3.07 -3.15
C SER A 154 27.57 -3.22 -2.62
N TYR A 155 26.59 -2.91 -3.46
CA TYR A 155 25.18 -3.10 -3.17
C TYR A 155 24.61 -4.08 -4.21
N THR A 156 23.66 -4.90 -3.78
CA THR A 156 22.96 -5.82 -4.67
C THR A 156 21.47 -5.55 -4.58
N ASP A 157 20.90 -5.15 -5.70
CA ASP A 157 19.48 -4.81 -5.81
C ASP A 157 18.75 -5.90 -6.61
N LEU A 158 17.48 -6.12 -6.29
CA LEU A 158 16.53 -6.82 -7.13
C LEU A 158 15.73 -5.80 -7.93
N SER A 159 15.91 -5.80 -9.25
CA SER A 159 15.08 -5.01 -10.16
C SER A 159 13.91 -5.84 -10.65
N ILE A 160 12.70 -5.33 -10.53
CA ILE A 160 11.46 -6.00 -10.92
C ILE A 160 10.75 -5.16 -11.98
N ALA A 161 10.59 -5.70 -13.18
CA ALA A 161 9.82 -5.09 -14.24
C ALA A 161 8.49 -5.84 -14.39
N ALA A 162 7.38 -5.19 -14.09
CA ALA A 162 6.02 -5.68 -14.30
C ALA A 162 5.42 -5.00 -15.53
N ILE A 163 5.27 -5.75 -16.63
CA ILE A 163 4.78 -5.26 -17.90
C ILE A 163 3.36 -5.81 -18.10
N ASN A 164 2.36 -4.95 -17.89
CA ASN A 164 0.96 -5.27 -18.14
C ASN A 164 0.52 -4.59 -19.44
N GLN A 165 0.29 -5.39 -20.47
CA GLN A 165 -0.12 -4.92 -21.80
C GLN A 165 -1.63 -5.11 -22.05
N ASP A 166 -2.40 -5.42 -21.00
CA ASP A 166 -3.85 -5.52 -21.13
C ASP A 166 -4.47 -4.11 -21.28
N PRO A 167 -5.48 -3.93 -22.16
CA PRO A 167 -6.10 -2.63 -22.39
C PRO A 167 -6.65 -2.01 -21.10
N GLY A 168 -6.27 -0.77 -20.80
CA GLY A 168 -6.73 -0.04 -19.61
C GLY A 168 -5.80 -0.12 -18.39
N HIS A 169 -4.71 -0.89 -18.45
CA HIS A 169 -3.70 -0.96 -17.40
C HIS A 169 -2.46 -0.09 -17.70
N THR A 170 -1.70 0.26 -16.65
CA THR A 170 -0.42 0.96 -16.79
C THR A 170 0.59 0.05 -17.51
N PRO A 171 1.18 0.48 -18.65
CA PRO A 171 1.90 -0.41 -19.57
C PRO A 171 3.12 -1.13 -18.98
N ARG A 172 3.84 -0.46 -18.06
CA ARG A 172 5.02 -0.97 -17.38
C ARG A 172 5.19 -0.27 -16.04
N GLN A 173 5.52 -1.04 -15.02
CA GLN A 173 5.92 -0.56 -13.71
C GLN A 173 7.25 -1.22 -13.35
N ASP A 174 8.20 -0.42 -12.87
CA ASP A 174 9.52 -0.88 -12.47
C ASP A 174 9.70 -0.63 -10.97
N PHE A 175 10.20 -1.63 -10.26
CA PHE A 175 10.50 -1.58 -8.85
C PHE A 175 11.96 -1.96 -8.63
N ASN A 176 12.58 -1.39 -7.60
CA ASN A 176 13.92 -1.78 -7.19
C ASN A 176 13.93 -1.93 -5.68
N TYR A 177 14.33 -3.10 -5.21
CA TYR A 177 14.45 -3.44 -3.80
C TYR A 177 15.89 -3.82 -3.51
N SER A 178 16.37 -3.65 -2.27
CA SER A 178 17.58 -4.36 -1.87
C SER A 178 17.31 -5.86 -1.97
N MET A 179 18.30 -6.65 -2.38
CA MET A 179 18.15 -8.11 -2.33
C MET A 179 17.90 -8.60 -0.89
N ASP A 180 18.36 -7.86 0.12
CA ASP A 180 18.18 -8.21 1.53
C ASP A 180 16.74 -8.01 2.01
N ASP A 181 15.96 -7.20 1.29
CA ASP A 181 14.55 -6.92 1.59
C ASP A 181 13.61 -7.89 0.86
N CYS A 182 14.16 -8.86 0.13
CA CYS A 182 13.41 -9.80 -0.70
C CYS A 182 13.63 -11.26 -0.27
N GLU A 183 12.52 -12.00 -0.16
CA GLU A 183 12.42 -13.43 0.19
C GLU A 183 11.73 -14.25 -0.90
#